data_AF-C0H4W7-F1
#
_entry.id   AF-C0H4W7-F1
#
_cell.length_a   1.000
_cell.length_b   1.000
_cell.length_c   1.000
_cell.angle_alpha   90.00
_cell.angle_beta   90.00
_cell.angle_gamma   90.00
#
_symmetry.space_group_name_H-M   'P 1'
#
loop_
_entity.id
_entity.type
_entity.pdbx_description
1 polymer ?
#
loop_
_entity_poly.entity_id
_entity_poly.type
_entity_poly.pdbx_seq_one_letter_code
_entity_poly.pdbx_strand_id
1 'polypeptide(L)'
;MIKLFQINKRFIYWPPKNKLRTLRFPSGKKSFIFVGKRDEDGKEEPVLCFVDNQNQKLTWMNEEEVLNFEKLMPRLDSYFSLYIQKAQKVNEQNMQLIEEMHKTYHE
;
A
#
# COMPACT_ATOMS: atom_id res chain seq x y z
N MET A 1 -8.67 14.48 30.65
CA MET A 1 -9.85 13.77 30.08
C MET A 1 -10.20 14.39 28.74
N ILE A 2 -9.59 13.91 27.66
CA ILE A 2 -9.87 14.40 26.31
C ILE A 2 -10.49 13.23 25.55
N LYS A 3 -11.82 13.05 25.70
CA LYS A 3 -12.64 12.25 24.76
C LYS A 3 -12.98 13.09 23.52
N LEU A 4 -12.04 13.93 23.06
CA LEU A 4 -12.24 14.74 21.87
C LEU A 4 -12.22 13.79 20.66
N PHE A 5 -13.38 13.66 20.05
CA PHE A 5 -13.52 13.17 18.69
C PHE A 5 -13.11 11.71 18.51
N GLN A 6 -13.78 10.80 19.22
CA GLN A 6 -14.19 9.56 18.53
C GLN A 6 -15.12 9.99 17.39
N ILE A 7 -14.55 10.43 16.27
CA ILE A 7 -15.22 10.44 14.98
C ILE A 7 -15.55 8.98 14.76
N ASN A 8 -16.72 8.56 15.24
CA ASN A 8 -17.29 7.26 14.94
C ASN A 8 -17.37 7.23 13.42
N LYS A 9 -16.43 6.50 12.82
CA LYS A 9 -16.28 6.38 11.38
C LYS A 9 -17.65 6.03 10.81
N ARG A 10 -18.22 6.96 10.03
CA ARG A 10 -19.56 6.88 9.43
C ARG A 10 -19.73 5.77 8.38
N PHE A 11 -18.80 4.83 8.29
CA PHE A 11 -18.92 3.72 7.37
C PHE A 11 -19.80 2.65 8.00
N ILE A 12 -21.12 2.88 7.99
CA ILE A 12 -22.12 1.91 8.49
C ILE A 12 -21.94 0.53 7.83
N TYR A 13 -21.38 0.50 6.62
CA TYR A 13 -21.12 -0.69 5.82
C TYR A 13 -19.69 -1.24 5.94
N TRP A 14 -18.82 -0.67 6.80
CA TRP A 14 -17.42 -1.10 6.95
C TRP A 14 -17.10 -1.61 8.36
N PRO A 15 -16.34 -2.72 8.49
CA PRO A 15 -15.91 -3.61 7.41
C PRO A 15 -17.07 -4.41 6.82
N PRO A 16 -16.98 -4.83 5.53
CA PRO A 16 -18.01 -5.67 4.93
C PRO A 16 -18.08 -7.01 5.67
N LYS A 17 -19.31 -7.51 5.89
CA LYS A 17 -19.54 -8.80 6.57
C LYS A 17 -19.08 -9.98 5.72
N ASN A 18 -19.36 -9.92 4.41
CA ASN A 18 -19.09 -11.01 3.47
C ASN A 18 -17.83 -10.69 2.66
N LYS A 19 -16.70 -11.28 3.06
CA LYS A 19 -15.42 -11.15 2.37
C LYS A 19 -15.07 -12.46 1.69
N LEU A 20 -14.73 -12.39 0.42
CA LEU A 20 -14.19 -13.48 -0.36
C LEU A 20 -12.66 -13.41 -0.29
N ARG A 21 -12.04 -14.53 0.06
CA ARG A 21 -10.59 -14.80 -0.02
C ARG A 21 -9.70 -13.66 0.51
N THR A 22 -9.33 -13.73 1.79
CA THR A 22 -8.39 -12.78 2.39
C THR A 22 -6.95 -13.21 2.19
N LEU A 23 -6.14 -12.36 1.54
CA LEU A 23 -4.69 -12.50 1.45
C LEU A 23 -4.01 -11.65 2.52
N ARG A 24 -2.94 -12.16 3.13
CA ARG A 24 -2.13 -11.44 4.13
C ARG A 24 -0.75 -11.17 3.55
N PHE A 25 -0.31 -9.92 3.64
CA PHE A 25 1.01 -9.50 3.17
C PHE A 25 2.04 -9.56 4.31
N PRO A 26 3.34 -9.73 4.00
CA PRO A 26 4.41 -9.73 5.02
C PRO A 26 4.44 -8.47 5.89
N SER A 27 4.01 -7.32 5.35
CA SER A 27 3.90 -6.06 6.10
C SER A 27 2.75 -6.01 7.11
N GLY A 28 1.99 -7.10 7.27
CA GLY A 28 0.80 -7.18 8.13
C GLY A 28 -0.47 -6.60 7.50
N LYS A 29 -0.37 -5.94 6.35
CA LYS A 29 -1.51 -5.49 5.54
C LYS A 29 -2.27 -6.69 4.98
N LYS A 30 -3.52 -6.51 4.59
CA LYS A 30 -4.37 -7.57 4.04
C LYS A 30 -5.11 -7.07 2.80
N SER A 31 -5.44 -7.97 1.89
CA SER A 31 -6.42 -7.70 0.84
C SER A 31 -7.53 -8.75 0.87
N PHE A 32 -8.71 -8.37 0.41
CA PHE A 32 -9.84 -9.28 0.23
C PHE A 32 -10.78 -8.71 -0.84
N ILE A 33 -11.63 -9.56 -1.39
CA ILE A 33 -12.68 -9.15 -2.31
C ILE A 33 -14.01 -9.11 -1.55
N PHE A 34 -14.88 -8.16 -1.85
CA PHE A 34 -16.26 -8.16 -1.37
C PHE A 34 -17.18 -7.65 -2.48
N VAL A 35 -18.48 -7.88 -2.33
CA VAL A 35 -19.48 -7.36 -3.27
C VAL A 35 -19.84 -5.93 -2.85
N GLY A 36 -19.46 -4.96 -3.67
CA GLY A 36 -19.79 -3.55 -3.53
C GLY A 36 -20.99 -3.17 -4.40
N LYS A 37 -21.55 -1.99 -4.14
CA LYS A 37 -22.60 -1.39 -4.96
C LYS A 37 -22.00 -0.30 -5.83
N ARG A 38 -22.22 -0.37 -7.14
CA ARG A 38 -21.79 0.65 -8.11
C ARG A 38 -22.44 1.99 -7.83
N ASP A 39 -21.69 3.06 -8.03
CA ASP A 39 -22.21 4.42 -7.89
C ASP A 39 -23.18 4.80 -9.01
N GLU A 40 -22.99 4.28 -10.22
CA GLU A 40 -23.74 4.68 -11.42
C GLU A 40 -25.17 4.11 -11.47
N ASP A 41 -25.32 2.80 -11.27
CA ASP A 41 -26.59 2.08 -11.45
C ASP A 41 -27.02 1.29 -10.21
N GLY A 42 -26.18 1.27 -9.17
CA GLY A 42 -26.48 0.55 -7.94
C GLY A 42 -26.44 -0.97 -8.07
N LYS A 43 -25.90 -1.53 -9.16
CA LYS A 43 -25.70 -2.97 -9.27
C LYS A 43 -24.54 -3.43 -8.42
N GLU A 44 -24.55 -4.72 -8.13
CA GLU A 44 -23.48 -5.39 -7.41
C GLU A 44 -22.25 -5.57 -8.32
N GLU A 45 -21.07 -5.28 -7.79
CA GLU A 45 -19.78 -5.50 -8.47
C GLU A 45 -18.73 -6.05 -7.50
N PRO A 46 -17.76 -6.85 -7.98
CA PRO A 46 -16.64 -7.27 -7.17
C PRO A 46 -15.68 -6.11 -6.92
N VAL A 47 -15.34 -5.88 -5.65
CA VAL A 47 -14.41 -4.83 -5.23
C VAL A 47 -13.24 -5.46 -4.49
N LEU A 48 -12.04 -5.26 -5.02
CA LEU A 48 -10.78 -5.59 -4.34
C LEU A 48 -10.47 -4.51 -3.32
N CYS A 49 -10.23 -4.89 -2.06
CA CYS A 49 -9.91 -3.93 -1.02
C CYS A 49 -8.60 -4.26 -0.32
N PHE A 50 -7.83 -3.22 -0.01
CA PHE A 50 -6.62 -3.28 0.79
C PHE A 50 -6.85 -2.61 2.13
N VAL A 51 -6.37 -3.25 3.19
CA VAL A 51 -6.50 -2.77 4.56
C VAL A 51 -5.17 -2.89 5.30
N ASP A 52 -4.98 -2.03 6.28
CA ASP A 52 -3.83 -2.13 7.18
C ASP A 52 -3.98 -3.30 8.18
N ASN A 53 -2.99 -3.43 9.07
CA ASN A 53 -3.01 -4.41 10.15
C ASN A 53 -4.18 -4.21 11.13
N GLN A 54 -4.74 -3.00 11.23
CA GLN A 54 -5.88 -2.62 12.07
C GLN A 54 -7.23 -2.68 11.34
N ASN A 55 -7.29 -3.25 10.12
CA ASN A 55 -8.49 -3.28 9.26
C ASN A 55 -9.01 -1.91 8.81
N GLN A 56 -8.17 -0.87 8.83
CA GLN A 56 -8.51 0.41 8.22
C GLN A 56 -8.36 0.29 6.71
N LYS A 57 -9.38 0.77 5.99
CA LYS A 57 -9.36 0.81 4.52
C LYS A 57 -8.20 1.70 4.05
N LEU A 58 -7.31 1.15 3.24
CA LEU A 58 -6.24 1.88 2.56
C LEU A 58 -6.72 2.34 1.19
N THR A 59 -7.22 1.40 0.40
CA THR A 59 -7.83 1.67 -0.90
C THR A 59 -8.77 0.53 -1.28
N TRP A 60 -9.60 0.75 -2.28
CA TRP A 60 -10.33 -0.29 -2.98
C TRP A 60 -10.23 -0.06 -4.48
N MET A 61 -10.49 -1.08 -5.27
CA MET A 61 -10.52 -1.02 -6.72
C MET A 61 -11.67 -1.89 -7.23
N ASN A 62 -12.49 -1.35 -8.11
CA ASN A 62 -13.44 -2.15 -8.89
C ASN A 62 -12.73 -2.85 -10.06
N GLU A 63 -13.49 -3.54 -10.90
CA GLU A 63 -12.93 -4.29 -12.04
C GLU A 63 -12.17 -3.38 -13.02
N GLU A 64 -12.72 -2.22 -13.36
CA GLU A 64 -12.08 -1.28 -14.29
C GLU A 64 -10.77 -0.72 -13.71
N GLU A 65 -10.78 -0.32 -12.44
CA GLU A 65 -9.61 0.19 -11.73
C GLU A 65 -8.52 -0.88 -11.62
N VAL A 66 -8.88 -2.14 -11.39
CA VAL A 66 -7.92 -3.26 -11.40
C VAL A 66 -7.29 -3.42 -12.79
N LEU A 67 -8.08 -3.41 -13.86
CA LEU A 67 -7.56 -3.52 -15.24
C LEU A 67 -6.66 -2.33 -15.61
N ASN A 68 -7.00 -1.13 -15.16
CA ASN A 68 -6.17 0.05 -15.36
C ASN A 68 -4.88 -0.01 -14.52
N PHE A 69 -4.96 -0.53 -13.30
CA PHE A 69 -3.79 -0.76 -12.45
C PHE A 69 -2.82 -1.77 -13.08
N GLU A 70 -3.34 -2.86 -13.66
CA GLU A 70 -2.53 -3.84 -14.40
C GLU A 70 -1.74 -3.21 -15.56
N LYS A 71 -2.37 -2.32 -16.33
CA LYS A 71 -1.70 -1.57 -17.42
C LYS A 71 -0.58 -0.66 -16.90
N LEU A 72 -0.68 -0.19 -15.66
CA LEU A 72 0.32 0.68 -15.03
C LEU A 72 1.49 -0.10 -14.40
N MET A 73 1.36 -1.41 -14.18
CA MET A 73 2.39 -2.23 -13.51
C MET A 73 3.78 -2.10 -14.14
N PRO A 74 3.96 -2.20 -15.47
CA PRO A 74 5.30 -2.11 -16.06
C PRO A 74 5.99 -0.77 -15.78
N ARG A 75 5.20 0.31 -15.70
CA ARG A 75 5.74 1.64 -15.39
C ARG A 75 6.13 1.75 -13.92
N LEU A 76 5.35 1.18 -13.01
CA LEU A 76 5.68 1.15 -11.59
C LEU A 76 6.95 0.31 -11.33
N ASP A 77 7.08 -0.84 -11.99
CA ASP A 77 8.28 -1.69 -11.90
C ASP A 77 9.55 -0.96 -12.36
N SER A 78 9.44 -0.14 -13.40
CA SER A 78 10.53 0.74 -13.85
C SER A 78 10.95 1.74 -12.76
N TYR A 79 9.99 2.40 -12.10
CA TYR A 79 10.29 3.30 -10.99
C TYR A 79 10.92 2.59 -9.79
N PHE A 80 10.45 1.39 -9.45
CA PHE A 80 11.06 0.59 -8.39
C PHE A 80 12.50 0.22 -8.73
N SER A 81 12.76 -0.17 -9.99
CA SER A 81 14.11 -0.50 -10.47
C SER A 81 15.05 0.70 -10.36
N LEU A 82 14.60 1.89 -10.80
CA LEU A 82 15.38 3.13 -10.67
C LEU A 82 15.65 3.49 -9.21
N TYR A 83 14.67 3.31 -8.33
CA TYR A 83 14.84 3.56 -6.90
C TYR A 83 15.88 2.61 -6.28
N ILE A 84 15.82 1.31 -6.61
CA ILE A 84 16.79 0.31 -6.14
C ILE A 84 18.20 0.67 -6.60
N GLN A 85 18.39 1.02 -7.87
CA GLN A 85 19.69 1.44 -8.40
C GLN A 85 20.23 2.68 -7.67
N LYS A 86 19.36 3.68 -7.43
CA LYS A 86 19.74 4.87 -6.67
C LYS A 86 20.14 4.52 -5.23
N ALA A 87 19.39 3.65 -4.56
CA ALA A 87 19.67 3.24 -3.20
C ALA A 87 21.03 2.52 -3.10
N GLN A 88 21.36 1.65 -4.07
CA GLN A 88 22.66 0.99 -4.15
C GLN A 88 23.80 2.01 -4.29
N LYS A 89 23.67 2.95 -5.23
CA LYS A 89 24.68 4.01 -5.43
C LYS A 89 24.90 4.87 -4.18
N VAL A 90 23.83 5.23 -3.47
CA VAL A 90 23.93 5.98 -2.20
C VAL A 90 24.65 5.17 -1.13
N ASN A 91 24.35 3.87 -1.03
CA ASN A 91 25.05 2.99 -0.07
C ASN A 91 26.54 2.87 -0.39
N GLU A 92 26.93 2.73 -1.66
CA GLU A 92 28.34 2.71 -2.08
C GLU A 92 29.07 4.01 -1.72
N GLN A 93 28.44 5.17 -1.99
CA GLN A 93 29.00 6.48 -1.63
C GLN A 93 29.16 6.63 -0.11
N ASN A 94 28.18 6.19 0.67
CA ASN A 94 28.26 6.22 2.13
C ASN A 94 29.39 5.32 2.65
N MET A 95 29.60 4.14 2.06
CA MET A 95 30.71 3.25 2.42
C MET A 95 32.07 3.90 2.13
N GLN A 96 32.24 4.51 0.95
CA GLN A 96 33.47 5.24 0.60
C GLN A 96 33.76 6.39 1.57
N LEU A 97 32.74 7.17 1.94
CA LEU A 97 32.88 8.25 2.91
C LEU A 97 33.29 7.74 4.31
N ILE A 98 32.71 6.62 4.76
CA ILE A 98 33.09 6.00 6.04
C ILE A 98 34.56 5.55 6.00
N GLU A 99 35.01 4.95 4.90
CA GLU A 99 36.40 4.54 4.72
C GLU A 99 37.37 5.73 4.70
N GLU A 100 37.01 6.83 4.03
CA GLU A 100 37.79 8.08 4.02
C GLU A 100 37.88 8.70 5.41
N MET A 101 36.78 8.72 6.16
CA MET A 101 36.78 9.18 7.55
C MET A 101 37.70 8.33 8.42
N HIS A 102 37.65 7.01 8.29
CA HIS A 102 38.55 6.14 9.07
C HIS A 102 40.02 6.39 8.76
N LYS A 103 40.38 6.71 7.50
CA LYS A 103 41.76 7.07 7.15
C LYS A 103 42.21 8.37 7.82
N THR A 104 41.36 9.40 7.82
CA THR A 104 41.73 10.71 8.40
C THR A 104 41.83 10.71 9.92
N TYR A 105 41.15 9.81 10.64
CA TYR A 105 41.31 9.65 12.10
C TYR A 105 42.57 8.86 12.50
N HIS A 106 43.21 8.17 11.56
CA HIS A 106 44.41 7.37 11.80
C HIS A 106 45.71 8.06 11.32
N GLU A 107 45.61 9.27 10.77
CA GLU A 107 46.73 10.19 10.49
C GLU A 107 46.87 11.24 11.58
#